data_AF-A0A561CMD0-F1
#
_entry.id   AF-A0A561CMD0-F1
#
_cell.length_a   1.000
_cell.length_b   1.000
_cell.length_c   1.000
_cell.angle_alpha   90.00
_cell.angle_beta   90.00
_cell.angle_gamma   90.00
#
_symmetry.space_group_name_H-M   'P 1'
#
loop_
_entity.id
_entity.type
_entity.pdbx_description
1 polymer ?
#
loop_
_entity_poly.entity_id
_entity_poly.type
_entity_poly.pdbx_seq_one_letter_code
_entity_poly.pdbx_strand_id
1 'polypeptide(L)' 'MKSSNNRYTIGQTVNIIETGEVVTILKWQYVKNMKRYSYTVKERPSTFYFEEELQNL' A
#
# COMPACT_ATOMS: atom_id res chain seq x y z
N MET A 1 -11.94 18.54 4.10
CA MET A 1 -10.75 17.73 3.74
C MET A 1 -11.21 16.32 3.45
N LYS A 2 -11.00 15.80 2.23
CA LYS A 2 -11.39 14.42 1.90
C LYS A 2 -10.46 13.48 2.66
N SER A 3 -10.93 12.98 3.80
CA SER A 3 -10.27 11.89 4.51
C SER A 3 -10.23 10.72 3.55
N SER A 4 -9.06 10.48 2.98
CA SER A 4 -8.87 9.35 2.10
C SER A 4 -8.91 8.12 3.00
N ASN A 5 -9.82 7.18 2.73
CA ASN A 5 -10.05 5.98 3.55
C ASN A 5 -9.00 4.89 3.27
N ASN A 6 -7.82 5.26 2.79
CA ASN A 6 -6.70 4.34 2.59
C ASN A 6 -6.15 3.93 3.97
N ARG A 7 -5.98 2.63 4.18
CA ARG A 7 -5.48 2.04 5.43
C ARG A 7 -4.03 2.41 5.73
N TYR A 8 -3.23 2.68 4.69
CA TYR A 8 -1.81 3.01 4.83
C TYR A 8 -1.49 4.40 4.26
N THR A 9 -0.65 5.14 4.97
CA THR A 9 -0.25 6.50 4.58
C THR A 9 1.11 6.53 3.89
N ILE A 10 1.37 7.58 3.10
CA ILE A 10 2.67 7.75 2.44
C ILE A 10 3.75 7.94 3.52
N GLY A 11 4.86 7.19 3.39
CA GLY A 11 5.94 7.16 4.37
C GLY A 11 5.75 6.13 5.48
N GLN A 12 4.61 5.46 5.56
CA GLN A 12 4.37 4.39 6.52
C GLN A 12 5.11 3.11 6.12
N THR A 13 5.71 2.44 7.09
CA THR A 13 6.35 1.14 6.89
C THR A 13 5.33 0.02 7.14
N VAL A 14 5.26 -0.93 6.23
CA VAL A 14 4.36 -2.09 6.27
C VAL A 14 5.16 -3.34 5.90
N ASN A 15 4.59 -4.51 6.17
CA ASN A 15 5.15 -5.79 5.79
C ASN A 15 4.36 -6.38 4.61
N ILE A 16 5.04 -6.90 3.60
CA ILE A 16 4.41 -7.68 2.53
C ILE A 16 4.17 -9.09 3.07
N ILE A 17 2.92 -9.53 3.13
CA ILE A 17 2.55 -10.82 3.75
C ILE A 17 3.19 -12.01 3.02
N GLU A 18 3.24 -11.96 1.68
CA GLU A 18 3.76 -13.06 0.87
C GLU A 18 5.26 -13.30 1.08
N THR A 19 6.05 -12.23 1.19
CA THR A 19 7.52 -12.31 1.23
C THR A 19 8.09 -12.09 2.63
N GLY A 20 7.31 -11.50 3.54
CA GLY A 20 7.81 -11.01 4.83
C GLY A 20 8.73 -9.79 4.70
N GLU A 21 8.78 -9.15 3.52
CA GLU A 21 9.64 -8.00 3.26
C GLU A 21 9.01 -6.73 3.85
N VAL A 22 9.80 -6.02 4.66
CA VAL A 22 9.41 -4.73 5.23
C VAL A 22 9.67 -3.63 4.21
N VAL A 23 8.61 -2.90 3.86
CA VAL A 23 8.61 -1.91 2.78
C VAL A 23 7.89 -0.64 3.19
N THR A 24 8.26 0.46 2.54
CA THR A 24 7.71 1.79 2.82
C THR A 24 6.71 2.18 1.75
N ILE A 25 5.52 2.62 2.15
CA ILE A 25 4.51 3.14 1.23
C ILE A 25 5.01 4.44 0.60
N LEU A 26 5.13 4.45 -0.73
CA LEU A 26 5.54 5.63 -1.49
C LEU A 26 4.31 6.40 -2.00
N LYS A 27 3.34 5.69 -2.57
CA LYS A 27 2.11 6.26 -3.13
C LYS A 27 0.98 5.26 -2.95
N TRP A 28 -0.25 5.74 -2.93
CA TRP A 28 -1.43 4.92 -2.99
C TRP A 28 -2.39 5.46 -4.04
N GLN A 29 -3.21 4.60 -4.61
CA GLN A 29 -4.21 4.94 -5.62
C GLN A 29 -5.50 4.17 -5.37
N TYR A 30 -6.63 4.78 -5.68
CA TYR A 30 -7.92 4.11 -5.60
C TYR A 30 -8.30 3.50 -6.95
N VAL A 31 -8.34 2.16 -7.00
CA VAL A 31 -8.75 1.41 -8.18
C VAL A 31 -10.27 1.27 -8.18
N LYS A 32 -10.95 2.17 -8.88
CA LYS A 32 -12.42 2.23 -8.94
C LYS A 32 -13.06 0.90 -9.38
N ASN A 33 -12.43 0.19 -10.31
CA ASN A 33 -12.96 -1.05 -10.86
C ASN A 33 -13.06 -2.17 -9.79
N MET A 34 -12.08 -2.23 -8.88
CA MET A 34 -12.05 -3.20 -7.78
C MET A 34 -12.60 -2.63 -6.47
N LYS A 35 -12.90 -1.32 -6.44
CA LYS A 35 -13.23 -0.56 -5.22
C LYS A 35 -12.19 -0.73 -4.10
N ARG A 36 -10.92 -0.91 -4.47
CA ARG A 36 -9.79 -1.18 -3.56
C ARG A 36 -8.69 -0.12 -3.70
N TYR A 37 -7.91 0.05 -2.65
CA TYR A 37 -6.70 0.86 -2.70
C TYR A 37 -5.50 -0.03 -3.07
N SER A 38 -4.72 0.43 -4.05
CA SER A 38 -3.40 -0.10 -4.35
C SER A 38 -2.34 0.81 -3.78
N TYR A 39 -1.20 0.22 -3.43
CA TYR A 39 -0.09 0.87 -2.77
C TYR A 39 1.19 0.54 -3.53
N THR A 40 1.94 1.58 -3.92
CA THR A 40 3.28 1.46 -4.48
C THR A 40 4.28 1.66 -3.36
N VAL A 41 5.27 0.78 -3.29
CA VAL A 41 6.31 0.83 -2.25
C VAL A 41 7.58 1.46 -2.79
N LYS A 42 8.35 2.09 -1.91
CA LYS A 42 9.59 2.80 -2.27
C LYS A 42 10.69 1.84 -2.72
N GLU A 43 10.74 0.66 -2.11
CA GLU A 43 11.76 -0.35 -2.36
C GLU A 43 11.56 -1.03 -3.73
N ARG A 44 10.31 -1.07 -4.20
CA ARG A 44 9.90 -1.66 -5.49
C ARG A 44 8.89 -0.75 -6.20
N PRO A 45 9.32 0.36 -6.81
CA PRO A 45 8.42 1.32 -7.44
C PRO A 45 7.71 0.77 -8.69
N SER A 46 8.23 -0.32 -9.28
CA SER A 46 7.62 -1.02 -10.41
C SER A 46 6.51 -2.00 -10.00
N THR A 47 6.36 -2.27 -8.70
CA THR A 47 5.36 -3.20 -8.17
C THR A 47 4.34 -2.43 -7.35
N PHE A 48 3.08 -2.84 -7.45
CA PHE A 48 2.02 -2.37 -6.58
C PHE A 48 1.45 -3.55 -5.81
N TYR A 49 0.95 -3.26 -4.63
CA TYR A 49 0.35 -4.23 -3.72
C TYR A 49 -1.04 -3.74 -3.33
N PHE A 50 -1.96 -4.67 -3.11
CA PHE A 50 -3.26 -4.32 -2.54
C PHE A 50 -3.22 -4.29 -1.02
N GLU A 51 -4.23 -3.64 -0.43
CA GLU A 51 -4.34 -3.51 1.02
C GLU A 51 -4.33 -4.86 1.77
N GLU A 52 -4.82 -5.92 1.14
CA GLU A 52 -4.87 -7.28 1.68
C GLU A 52 -3.51 -8.01 1.63
N GLU A 53 -2.58 -7.55 0.80
CA GLU A 53 -1.24 -8.13 0.67
C GLU A 53 -0.23 -7.49 1.63
N LEU A 54 -0.65 -6.40 2.28
CA LEU A 54 0.16 -5.62 3.19
C LEU A 54 -0.39 -5.77 4.60
N GLN A 55 0.52 -5.91 5.56
CA GLN A 55 0.21 -5.95 6.98
C GLN A 55 0.91 -4.81 7.69
N ASN A 56 0.23 -4.20 8.65
CA ASN A 56 0.89 -3.27 9.56
C ASN A 56 1.89 -4.03 10.44
N LEU A 57 3.02 -3.38 10.72
CA LEU A 57 3.96 -3.85 11.74
C LEU A 57 3.42 -3.61 13.15
#